data_AF-E6ZUA9-F1
#
_entry.id   AF-E6ZUA9-F1
#
_cell.length_a   1.000
_cell.length_b   1.000
_cell.length_c   1.000
_cell.angle_alpha   90.00
_cell.angle_beta   90.00
_cell.angle_gamma   90.00
#
_symmetry.space_group_name_H-M   'P 1'
#
loop_
_entity.id
_entity.type
_entity.pdbx_description
1 polymer ?
#
loop_
_entity_poly.entity_id
_entity_poly.type
_entity_poly.pdbx_seq_one_letter_code
_entity_poly.pdbx_strand_id
1 'polypeptide(L)'
;MKVAPSSSAVSSLKALQAKVFGTTFNPTHARTGAKVLRQRLQGPSMLSYYPPTINFRSIEKIAPGLGRLQDVREIQREKDVARKKMLGKGPPKKGEGRRAAMKGKKK
;
A
#
# COMPACT_ATOMS: atom_id res chain seq x y z
N MET A 1 23.44 26.24 53.16
CA MET A 1 22.47 25.14 52.91
C MET A 1 21.84 25.35 51.54
N LYS A 2 21.80 24.34 50.67
CA LYS A 2 21.11 24.46 49.37
C LYS A 2 19.59 24.37 49.62
N VAL A 3 18.86 25.46 49.37
CA VAL A 3 17.40 25.51 49.50
C VAL A 3 16.76 25.14 48.17
N ALA A 4 15.68 24.36 48.20
CA ALA A 4 14.95 23.99 47.00
C ALA A 4 14.30 25.24 46.33
N PRO A 5 14.26 25.30 44.99
CA PRO A 5 13.64 26.43 44.30
C PRO A 5 12.12 26.46 44.52
N SER A 6 11.53 27.66 44.45
CA SER A 6 10.09 27.83 44.59
C SER A 6 9.34 27.23 43.40
N SER A 7 8.10 26.76 43.64
CA SER A 7 7.24 26.21 42.59
C SER A 7 7.00 27.21 41.44
N SER A 8 6.86 28.50 41.76
CA SER A 8 6.68 29.55 40.74
C SER A 8 7.92 29.74 39.87
N ALA A 9 9.13 29.71 40.45
CA ALA A 9 10.39 29.81 39.72
C ALA A 9 10.61 28.60 38.80
N VAL A 10 10.24 27.40 39.25
CA VAL A 10 10.30 26.19 38.40
C VAL A 10 9.30 26.27 37.25
N SER A 11 8.09 26.81 37.49
CA SER A 11 7.06 26.98 36.46
C SER A 11 7.48 28.01 35.40
N SER A 12 8.03 29.16 35.81
CA SER A 12 8.51 30.20 34.89
C SER A 12 9.68 29.71 34.04
N LEU A 13 10.61 28.94 34.62
CA LEU A 13 11.70 28.31 33.88
C LEU A 13 11.15 27.34 32.82
N LYS A 14 10.18 26.49 33.16
CA LYS A 14 9.54 25.59 32.18
C LYS A 14 8.81 26.34 31.06
N ALA A 15 8.17 27.46 31.38
CA ALA A 15 7.54 28.31 30.36
C ALA A 15 8.59 28.95 29.43
N LEU A 16 9.71 29.44 29.97
CA LEU A 16 10.84 29.97 29.20
C LEU A 16 11.45 28.89 28.31
N GLN A 17 11.68 27.69 28.84
CA GLN A 17 12.19 26.54 28.11
C GLN A 17 11.28 26.22 26.92
N ALA A 18 9.96 26.15 27.14
CA ALA A 18 9.00 25.89 26.08
C ALA A 18 9.05 26.94 24.97
N LYS A 19 9.20 28.23 25.34
CA LYS A 19 9.37 29.35 24.41
C LYS A 19 10.66 29.25 23.59
N VAL A 20 11.78 28.90 24.24
CA VAL A 20 13.09 28.77 23.58
C VAL A 20 13.11 27.62 22.58
N PHE A 21 12.54 26.47 22.95
CA PHE A 21 12.60 25.25 22.12
C PHE A 21 11.36 25.05 21.22
N GLY A 22 10.42 26.00 21.20
CA GLY A 22 9.19 25.89 20.41
C GLY A 22 8.31 24.69 20.81
N THR A 23 8.32 24.30 22.08
CA THR A 23 7.48 23.20 22.60
C THR A 23 6.23 23.74 23.30
N THR A 24 5.22 22.89 23.49
CA THR A 24 3.96 23.28 24.12
C THR A 24 4.07 23.28 25.65
N PHE A 25 3.78 24.42 26.30
CA PHE A 25 3.69 24.52 27.77
C PHE A 25 2.25 24.20 28.24
N ASN A 26 2.08 23.20 29.12
CA ASN A 26 0.77 22.76 29.63
C ASN A 26 0.79 22.63 31.17
N PRO A 27 0.61 23.75 31.92
CA PRO A 27 0.69 23.74 33.38
C PRO A 27 -0.53 23.09 34.05
N THR A 28 -1.68 23.04 33.38
CA THR A 28 -2.94 22.49 33.91
C THR A 28 -3.16 21.02 33.58
N HIS A 29 -2.22 20.40 32.84
CA HIS A 29 -2.32 19.02 32.36
C HIS A 29 -3.61 18.74 31.55
N ALA A 30 -4.12 19.75 30.85
CA ALA A 30 -5.31 19.63 30.02
C ALA A 30 -5.07 18.70 28.81
N ARG A 31 -6.11 18.02 28.34
CA ARG A 31 -6.07 17.16 27.15
C ARG A 31 -6.19 18.02 25.88
N THR A 32 -5.06 18.47 25.35
CA THR A 32 -4.99 19.36 24.17
C THR A 32 -4.96 18.66 22.81
N GLY A 33 -5.00 17.32 22.77
CA GLY A 33 -4.91 16.56 21.51
C GLY A 33 -3.51 16.50 20.89
N ALA A 34 -2.49 17.10 21.51
CA ALA A 34 -1.12 17.12 20.99
C ALA A 34 -0.51 15.72 20.74
N LYS A 35 -1.04 14.66 21.37
CA LYS A 35 -0.68 13.26 21.07
C LYS A 35 -0.95 12.92 19.61
N VAL A 36 -2.11 13.31 19.09
CA VAL A 36 -2.53 13.03 17.70
C VAL A 36 -1.69 13.85 16.72
N LEU A 37 -1.45 15.12 17.03
CA LEU A 37 -0.62 15.99 16.19
C LEU A 37 0.85 15.55 16.11
N ARG A 38 1.38 14.94 17.18
CA ARG A 38 2.74 14.36 17.19
C ARG A 38 2.84 13.01 16.49
N GLN A 39 1.72 12.34 16.20
CA GLN A 39 1.77 11.07 15.51
C GLN A 39 2.25 11.28 14.08
N ARG A 40 3.27 10.52 13.68
CA ARG A 40 3.74 10.49 12.30
C ARG A 40 2.66 9.91 11.39
N LEU A 41 2.58 10.42 10.17
CA LEU A 41 1.69 9.87 9.15
C LEU A 41 2.15 8.45 8.77
N GLN A 42 1.22 7.50 8.73
CA GLN A 42 1.50 6.09 8.39
C GLN A 42 1.15 5.75 6.93
N GLY A 43 0.41 6.61 6.23
CA GLY A 43 -0.08 6.37 4.87
C GLY A 43 1.00 5.90 3.88
N PRO A 44 2.15 6.59 3.77
CA PRO A 44 3.21 6.18 2.85
C PRO A 44 3.76 4.78 3.15
N SER A 45 3.98 4.47 4.44
CA SER A 45 4.45 3.15 4.90
C SER A 45 3.44 2.04 4.55
N MET A 46 2.15 2.32 4.72
CA MET A 46 1.08 1.39 4.38
C MET A 46 0.95 1.17 2.86
N LEU A 47 1.12 2.22 2.05
CA LEU A 47 1.08 2.12 0.59
C LEU A 47 2.21 1.26 0.03
N SER A 48 3.39 1.30 0.66
CA SER A 48 4.56 0.51 0.26
C SER A 48 4.52 -0.96 0.71
N TYR A 49 3.38 -1.47 1.21
CA TYR A 49 3.30 -2.82 1.74
C TYR A 49 3.59 -3.91 0.69
N TYR A 50 3.04 -3.77 -0.51
CA TYR A 50 3.36 -4.67 -1.62
C TYR A 50 4.43 -4.03 -2.52
N PRO A 51 5.50 -4.75 -2.87
CA PRO A 51 6.48 -4.24 -3.80
C PRO A 51 5.83 -4.02 -5.18
N PRO A 52 6.28 -3.02 -5.95
CA PRO A 52 5.76 -2.78 -7.29
C PRO A 52 6.03 -3.99 -8.17
N THR A 53 5.02 -4.43 -8.93
CA THR A 53 5.19 -5.50 -9.91
C THR A 53 5.90 -4.95 -11.15
N ILE A 54 6.83 -5.74 -11.68
CA ILE A 54 7.58 -5.35 -12.88
C ILE A 54 6.83 -5.83 -14.12
N ASN A 55 6.54 -4.91 -15.04
CA ASN A 55 5.97 -5.26 -16.33
C ASN A 55 7.10 -5.47 -17.36
N PHE A 56 7.08 -6.57 -18.11
CA PHE A 56 8.09 -6.80 -19.16
C PHE A 56 8.13 -5.68 -20.21
N ARG A 57 6.97 -5.10 -20.54
CA ARG A 57 6.87 -3.94 -21.43
C ARG A 57 7.56 -2.69 -20.86
N SER A 58 7.56 -2.48 -19.54
CA SER A 58 8.31 -1.35 -18.96
C SER A 58 9.81 -1.60 -18.99
N ILE A 59 10.26 -2.84 -18.84
CA ILE A 59 11.70 -3.18 -18.97
C ILE A 59 12.17 -2.96 -20.40
N GLU A 60 11.40 -3.38 -21.41
CA GLU A 60 11.74 -3.19 -22.83
C GLU A 60 11.95 -1.71 -23.20
N LYS A 61 11.19 -0.80 -22.58
CA LYS A 61 11.38 0.65 -22.74
C LYS A 61 12.68 1.17 -22.11
N ILE A 62 13.10 0.58 -20.99
CA ILE A 62 14.29 1.00 -20.22
C ILE A 62 15.57 0.44 -20.87
N ALA A 63 15.50 -0.77 -21.41
CA ALA A 63 16.64 -1.47 -22.00
C ALA A 63 16.26 -2.13 -23.34
N PRO A 64 16.19 -1.36 -24.44
CA PRO A 64 15.77 -1.88 -25.74
C PRO A 64 16.73 -2.93 -26.33
N GLY A 65 17.98 -3.01 -25.84
CA GLY A 65 18.98 -3.99 -26.27
C GLY A 65 18.80 -5.40 -25.68
N LEU A 66 17.91 -5.59 -24.70
CA LEU A 66 17.69 -6.90 -24.06
C LEU A 66 16.78 -7.85 -24.85
N GLY A 67 16.19 -7.38 -25.96
CA GLY A 67 15.19 -8.14 -26.72
C GLY A 67 13.83 -8.24 -26.01
N ARG A 68 12.88 -8.93 -26.64
CA ARG A 68 11.54 -9.13 -26.06
C ARG A 68 11.57 -10.15 -24.93
N LEU A 69 11.53 -9.65 -23.69
CA LEU A 69 11.33 -10.47 -22.50
C LEU A 69 9.93 -11.11 -22.51
N GLN A 70 9.88 -12.42 -22.36
CA GLN A 70 8.64 -13.19 -22.27
C GLN A 70 8.65 -14.06 -21.03
N ASP A 71 7.49 -14.19 -20.36
CA ASP A 71 7.34 -15.12 -19.26
C ASP A 71 7.17 -16.55 -19.79
N VAL A 72 8.11 -17.43 -19.44
CA VAL A 72 8.08 -18.85 -19.82
C VAL A 72 6.79 -19.52 -19.34
N ARG A 73 6.27 -19.14 -18.16
CA ARG A 73 5.02 -19.68 -17.61
C ARG A 73 3.83 -19.26 -18.46
N GLU A 74 3.83 -18.03 -18.96
CA GLU A 74 2.78 -17.51 -19.82
C GLU A 74 2.80 -18.18 -21.20
N ILE A 75 3.99 -18.36 -21.79
CA ILE A 75 4.15 -19.13 -23.04
C ILE A 75 3.58 -20.55 -22.89
N GLN A 76 3.89 -21.22 -21.78
CA GLN A 76 3.36 -22.56 -21.52
C GLN A 76 1.84 -22.54 -21.33
N ARG A 77 1.30 -21.56 -20.60
CA ARG A 77 -0.14 -21.37 -20.42
C ARG A 77 -0.86 -21.21 -21.76
N GLU A 78 -0.30 -20.43 -22.69
CA GLU A 78 -0.84 -20.24 -24.03
C GLU A 78 -0.84 -21.54 -24.84
N LYS A 79 0.26 -22.30 -24.82
CA LYS A 79 0.36 -23.62 -25.46
C LYS A 79 -0.67 -24.60 -24.91
N ASP A 80 -0.86 -24.61 -23.59
CA ASP A 80 -1.85 -25.48 -22.93
C ASP A 80 -3.28 -25.08 -23.29
N VAL A 81 -3.57 -23.78 -23.39
CA VAL A 81 -4.87 -23.27 -23.86
C VAL A 81 -5.12 -23.67 -25.32
N ALA A 82 -4.13 -23.54 -26.20
CA ALA A 82 -4.23 -23.96 -27.59
C ALA A 82 -4.53 -25.46 -27.70
N ARG A 83 -3.80 -26.30 -26.96
CA ARG A 83 -4.04 -27.74 -26.89
C ARG A 83 -5.46 -28.07 -26.42
N LYS A 84 -5.94 -27.42 -25.35
CA LYS A 84 -7.31 -27.64 -24.84
C LYS A 84 -8.37 -27.26 -25.87
N LYS A 85 -8.17 -26.16 -26.62
CA LYS A 85 -9.08 -25.76 -27.71
C LYS A 85 -9.12 -26.81 -28.82
N MET A 86 -7.96 -27.35 -29.23
CA MET A 86 -7.91 -28.44 -30.23
C MET A 86 -8.67 -29.68 -29.78
N LEU A 87 -8.62 -30.00 -28.48
CA LEU A 87 -9.36 -31.13 -27.90
C LEU A 87 -10.86 -30.85 -27.66
N GLY A 88 -11.36 -29.67 -28.04
CA GLY A 88 -12.75 -29.26 -27.75
C GLY A 88 -13.03 -29.00 -26.26
N LYS A 89 -11.99 -29.00 -25.42
CA LYS A 89 -12.04 -28.76 -23.97
C LYS A 89 -11.60 -27.34 -23.61
N GLY A 90 -11.64 -26.43 -24.58
CA GLY A 90 -11.39 -25.01 -24.36
C GLY A 90 -12.49 -24.40 -23.49
N PRO A 91 -12.19 -23.30 -22.77
CA PRO A 91 -13.23 -22.54 -22.08
C PRO A 91 -14.27 -22.05 -23.10
N PRO A 92 -15.58 -22.19 -22.83
CA PRO A 92 -16.62 -21.66 -23.70
C PRO A 92 -16.59 -20.13 -23.71
N LYS A 93 -17.19 -19.53 -24.73
CA LYS A 93 -17.35 -18.07 -24.78
C LYS A 93 -18.18 -17.59 -23.58
N LYS A 94 -17.87 -16.41 -23.06
CA LYS A 94 -18.62 -15.80 -21.96
C LYS A 94 -20.11 -15.74 -22.32
N GLY A 95 -20.97 -16.29 -21.47
CA GLY A 95 -22.41 -16.38 -21.70
C GLY A 95 -22.89 -17.68 -22.36
N GLU A 96 -22.01 -18.48 -22.96
CA GLU A 96 -22.33 -19.75 -23.64
C GLU A 96 -21.98 -20.97 -22.79
N GLY A 97 -21.94 -20.80 -21.47
CA GLY A 97 -21.69 -21.91 -20.55
C GLY A 97 -22.80 -22.96 -20.59
N ARG A 98 -22.56 -24.11 -19.95
CA ARG A 98 -23.49 -25.25 -19.93
C ARG A 98 -24.94 -24.87 -19.60
N ARG A 99 -25.15 -23.94 -18.65
CA ARG A 99 -26.50 -23.45 -18.28
C ARG A 99 -27.23 -22.75 -19.43
N ALA A 100 -26.51 -21.97 -20.24
CA ALA A 100 -27.08 -21.30 -21.41
C ALA A 100 -27.48 -22.30 -22.49
N ALA A 101 -26.63 -23.30 -22.76
CA ALA A 101 -26.95 -24.38 -23.69
C ALA A 101 -28.19 -25.20 -23.26
N MET A 102 -28.38 -25.40 -21.95
CA MET A 102 -29.56 -26.10 -21.42
C MET A 102 -30.84 -25.27 -21.53
N LYS A 103 -30.77 -23.94 -21.36
CA LYS A 103 -31.94 -23.05 -21.49
C LYS A 103 -32.47 -23.01 -22.94
N GLY A 104 -31.58 -22.99 -23.93
CA GLY A 104 -31.97 -23.02 -25.34
C GLY A 104 -32.60 -24.34 -25.80
N LYS A 105 -32.27 -25.46 -25.14
CA LYS A 105 -32.82 -26.79 -25.43
C LYS A 105 -34.19 -27.08 -24.80
N LYS A 106 -34.69 -26.24 -23.89
CA LYS A 106 -35.94 -26.47 -23.15
C LYS A 106 -37.20 -26.00 -23.92
N LYS A 107 -37.15 -26.08 -25.25
CA LYS A 107 -38.26 -25.81 -26.17
C LYS A 107 -38.71 -27.12 -26.81
#